data_AF-A0A1W1V651-F1
#
_entry.id   AF-A0A1W1V651-F1
#
_cell.length_a   1.000
_cell.length_b   1.000
_cell.length_c   1.000
_cell.angle_alpha   90.00
_cell.angle_beta   90.00
_cell.angle_gamma   90.00
#
_symmetry.space_group_name_H-M   'P 1'
#
loop_
_entity.id
_entity.type
_entity.pdbx_description
1 polymer ?
#
loop_
_entity_poly.entity_id
_entity_poly.type
_entity_poly.pdbx_seq_one_letter_code
_entity_poly.pdbx_strand_id
1 'polypeptide(L)'
;MNLWEVYDKIDGYLNQKLLTIPPYPCVSGSKVQELLDCLENPDPAWGGLDGEILRMVIHPWQRAYQVEYKYRPSKIFTGSMKVIESATYDLMIGNYVCSYLSLVPVVEAVLRQWATEKSDEIESSNKNGDFKISVFSKNLVSYLEEKNEQRKSNPKFQKWVSNQIKYFEFMMDKVFYLRFKDSEEGVQREFNRNRVLHLLDNIEDTRVLRDNNTRIFLLLDIIAELYLCLDDNLYVKNTFYADCEDNIDFNLRWKTYLKNELESIGFTDMNIIRFAFLTKDEKVCLSEEKKKKFIEQQELRIRLLESRNFNGESKHDEK
;
A
#
# COMPACT_ATOMS: atom_id res chain seq x y z
N MET A 1 12.08 -17.34 21.19
CA MET A 1 11.12 -17.54 20.09
C MET A 1 11.89 -17.43 18.79
N ASN A 2 11.75 -18.39 17.87
CA ASN A 2 12.38 -18.26 16.55
C ASN A 2 11.66 -17.18 15.72
N LEU A 3 12.31 -16.57 14.74
CA LEU A 3 11.74 -15.46 13.95
C LEU A 3 10.36 -15.78 13.35
N TRP A 4 10.12 -17.03 12.97
CA TRP A 4 8.87 -17.46 12.36
C TRP A 4 7.74 -17.68 13.37
N GLU A 5 8.05 -18.09 14.59
CA GLU A 5 7.09 -18.11 15.70
C GLU A 5 6.67 -16.69 16.09
N VAL A 6 7.61 -15.73 16.05
CA VAL A 6 7.31 -14.29 16.22
C VAL A 6 6.38 -13.82 15.13
N TYR A 7 6.69 -14.16 13.88
CA TYR A 7 5.88 -13.81 12.73
C TYR A 7 4.45 -14.35 12.86
N ASP A 8 4.30 -15.64 13.14
CA ASP A 8 2.98 -16.28 13.26
C ASP A 8 2.16 -15.68 14.41
N LYS A 9 2.80 -15.28 15.52
CA LYS A 9 2.16 -14.59 16.65
C LYS A 9 1.65 -13.20 16.25
N ILE A 10 2.49 -12.41 15.58
CA ILE A 10 2.13 -11.05 15.13
C ILE A 10 0.99 -11.12 14.10
N ASP A 11 1.14 -11.95 13.06
CA ASP A 11 0.11 -12.09 12.03
C ASP A 11 -1.22 -12.63 12.59
N GLY A 12 -1.15 -13.53 13.58
CA GLY A 12 -2.35 -14.02 14.28
C GLY A 12 -3.16 -12.89 14.94
N TYR A 13 -2.48 -11.89 15.51
CA TYR A 13 -3.12 -10.70 16.07
C TYR A 13 -3.59 -9.74 14.96
N LEU A 14 -2.73 -9.42 13.99
CA LEU A 14 -3.03 -8.47 12.90
C LEU A 14 -4.20 -8.90 12.03
N ASN A 15 -4.39 -10.21 11.80
CA ASN A 15 -5.52 -10.73 11.04
C ASN A 15 -6.87 -10.34 11.66
N GLN A 16 -6.97 -10.26 12.99
CA GLN A 16 -8.18 -9.81 13.69
C GLN A 16 -8.48 -8.31 13.46
N LYS A 17 -7.51 -7.58 12.90
CA LYS A 17 -7.53 -6.14 12.66
C LYS A 17 -7.54 -5.80 11.18
N LEU A 18 -7.65 -6.83 10.33
CA LEU A 18 -7.57 -6.78 8.88
C LEU A 18 -6.22 -6.21 8.38
N LEU A 19 -5.14 -6.61 9.05
CA LEU A 19 -3.78 -6.20 8.77
C LEU A 19 -2.89 -7.45 8.64
N THR A 20 -1.69 -7.25 8.11
CA THR A 20 -0.61 -8.23 8.05
C THR A 20 0.73 -7.49 8.16
N ILE A 21 1.82 -8.20 8.46
CA ILE A 21 3.15 -7.62 8.31
C ILE A 21 3.36 -7.24 6.83
N PRO A 22 3.60 -5.95 6.52
CA PRO A 22 3.64 -5.48 5.14
C PRO A 22 4.90 -5.93 4.40
N PRO A 23 4.86 -6.04 3.07
CA PRO A 23 5.96 -6.54 2.26
C PRO A 23 7.01 -5.47 1.96
N TYR A 24 7.56 -4.87 3.00
CA TYR A 24 8.43 -3.70 2.89
C TYR A 24 9.90 -4.05 3.10
N PRO A 25 10.82 -3.34 2.41
CA PRO A 25 12.25 -3.57 2.56
C PRO A 25 12.76 -3.32 3.98
N CYS A 26 12.06 -2.48 4.76
CA CYS A 26 12.37 -2.20 6.15
C CYS A 26 12.01 -3.35 7.12
N VAL A 27 11.24 -4.36 6.68
CA VAL A 27 10.86 -5.51 7.51
C VAL A 27 12.02 -6.52 7.55
N SER A 28 12.99 -6.19 8.39
CA SER A 28 14.11 -7.06 8.75
C SER A 28 13.76 -7.90 9.98
N GLY A 29 14.65 -8.83 10.36
CA GLY A 29 14.52 -9.56 11.63
C GLY A 29 14.46 -8.65 12.86
N SER A 30 15.16 -7.50 12.85
CA SER A 30 15.07 -6.52 13.94
C SER A 30 13.73 -5.81 13.94
N LYS A 31 13.19 -5.43 12.78
CA LYS A 31 11.87 -4.80 12.70
C LYS A 31 10.77 -5.74 13.17
N VAL A 32 10.85 -7.03 12.85
CA VAL A 32 9.90 -8.03 13.37
C VAL A 32 9.94 -8.12 14.90
N GLN A 33 11.13 -7.98 15.52
CA GLN A 33 11.24 -7.92 16.97
C GLN A 33 10.62 -6.63 17.54
N GLU A 34 10.85 -5.47 16.93
CA GLU A 34 10.19 -4.21 17.32
C GLU A 34 8.66 -4.33 17.24
N LEU A 35 8.13 -5.00 16.21
CA LEU A 35 6.70 -5.25 16.07
C LEU A 35 6.18 -6.19 17.17
N LEU A 36 6.97 -7.18 17.58
CA LEU A 36 6.62 -8.01 18.75
C LEU A 36 6.56 -7.17 20.02
N ASP A 37 7.52 -6.27 20.21
CA ASP A 37 7.55 -5.40 21.39
C ASP A 37 6.32 -4.47 21.40
N CYS A 38 5.88 -3.97 20.23
CA CYS A 38 4.65 -3.19 20.09
C CYS A 38 3.37 -3.99 20.42
N LEU A 39 3.41 -5.32 20.26
CA LEU A 39 2.31 -6.21 20.62
C LEU A 39 2.32 -6.53 22.12
N GLU A 40 3.49 -6.81 22.69
CA GLU A 40 3.63 -7.22 24.09
C GLU A 40 3.58 -6.03 25.06
N ASN A 41 4.05 -4.87 24.62
CA ASN A 41 4.11 -3.63 25.39
C ASN A 41 3.48 -2.47 24.57
N PRO A 42 2.16 -2.49 24.34
CA PRO A 42 1.51 -1.52 23.47
C PRO A 42 1.56 -0.13 24.10
N ASP A 43 2.09 0.84 23.36
CA ASP A 43 1.97 2.25 23.70
C ASP A 43 0.59 2.77 23.27
N PRO A 44 -0.28 3.19 24.21
CA PRO A 44 -1.62 3.68 23.89
C PRO A 44 -1.63 4.97 23.06
N ALA A 45 -0.63 5.84 23.20
CA ALA A 45 -0.52 7.08 22.42
C ALA A 45 -0.19 6.78 20.95
N TRP A 46 0.54 5.69 20.71
CA TRP A 46 0.94 5.23 19.39
C TRP A 46 0.02 4.14 18.81
N GLY A 47 -1.03 3.74 19.52
CA GLY A 47 -2.00 2.74 19.04
C GLY A 47 -1.45 1.30 18.98
N GLY A 48 -0.37 1.01 19.71
CA GLY A 48 0.30 -0.29 19.73
C GLY A 48 0.72 -0.80 18.34
N LEU A 49 0.73 -2.13 18.18
CA LEU A 49 1.09 -2.79 16.92
C LEU A 49 0.21 -2.36 15.74
N ASP A 50 -1.11 -2.18 15.93
CA ASP A 50 -2.03 -1.77 14.86
C ASP A 50 -1.63 -0.40 14.31
N GLY A 51 -1.41 0.55 15.21
CA GLY A 51 -0.97 1.90 14.85
C GLY A 51 0.35 1.89 14.11
N GLU A 52 1.29 1.02 14.50
CA GLU A 52 2.59 0.90 13.85
C GLU A 52 2.49 0.40 12.41
N ILE A 53 1.74 -0.67 12.17
CA ILE A 53 1.51 -1.16 10.80
C ILE A 53 0.81 -0.09 9.95
N LEU A 54 -0.21 0.57 10.50
CA LEU A 54 -0.95 1.61 9.77
C LEU A 54 -0.03 2.77 9.35
N ARG A 55 0.87 3.21 10.24
CA ARG A 55 1.88 4.25 9.93
C ARG A 55 2.89 3.77 8.91
N MET A 56 3.43 2.56 9.06
CA MET A 56 4.38 1.99 8.10
C MET A 56 3.81 2.02 6.68
N VAL A 57 2.53 1.65 6.53
CA VAL A 57 1.88 1.62 5.23
C VAL A 57 1.79 3.01 4.63
N ILE A 58 1.26 4.01 5.36
CA ILE A 58 1.04 5.35 4.79
C ILE A 58 2.28 6.24 4.75
N HIS A 59 3.39 5.82 5.35
CA HIS A 59 4.61 6.60 5.42
C HIS A 59 5.07 7.07 4.02
N PRO A 60 5.39 8.37 3.81
CA PRO A 60 5.73 8.91 2.50
C PRO A 60 6.84 8.18 1.76
N TRP A 61 7.92 7.81 2.46
CA TRP A 61 9.02 7.05 1.87
C TRP A 61 8.52 5.69 1.37
N GLN A 62 7.66 5.03 2.15
CA GLN A 62 7.16 3.70 1.83
C GLN A 62 6.19 3.73 0.65
N ARG A 63 5.30 4.72 0.57
CA ARG A 63 4.45 4.93 -0.61
C ARG A 63 5.28 5.20 -1.86
N ALA A 64 6.31 6.04 -1.76
CA ALA A 64 7.21 6.31 -2.88
C ALA A 64 7.94 5.05 -3.35
N TYR A 65 8.40 4.23 -2.41
CA TYR A 65 9.06 2.96 -2.69
C TYR A 65 8.11 1.97 -3.38
N GLN A 66 6.89 1.80 -2.86
CA GLN A 66 5.89 0.92 -3.46
C GLN A 66 5.59 1.33 -4.89
N VAL A 67 5.41 2.63 -5.16
CA VAL A 67 5.19 3.11 -6.52
C VAL A 67 6.39 2.79 -7.42
N GLU A 68 7.61 3.15 -7.01
CA GLU A 68 8.78 3.10 -7.90
C GLU A 68 9.28 1.68 -8.15
N TYR A 69 9.31 0.83 -7.11
CA TYR A 69 9.94 -0.49 -7.18
C TYR A 69 8.93 -1.64 -7.16
N LYS A 70 7.67 -1.41 -6.79
CA LYS A 70 6.67 -2.50 -6.75
C LYS A 70 5.61 -2.34 -7.83
N TYR A 71 4.93 -1.20 -7.88
CA TYR A 71 3.83 -0.95 -8.83
C TYR A 71 4.33 -0.70 -10.24
N ARG A 72 5.32 0.18 -10.45
CA ARG A 72 5.85 0.46 -11.80
C ARG A 72 6.41 -0.79 -12.50
N PRO A 73 7.17 -1.68 -11.83
CA PRO A 73 7.63 -2.92 -12.46
C PRO A 73 6.52 -3.94 -12.67
N SER A 74 5.44 -3.87 -11.89
CA SER A 74 4.28 -4.74 -12.02
C SER A 74 3.33 -4.25 -13.12
N LYS A 75 3.39 -4.88 -14.30
CA LYS A 75 2.63 -4.45 -15.49
C LYS A 75 1.12 -4.29 -15.23
N ILE A 76 0.57 -5.09 -14.32
CA ILE A 76 -0.83 -5.07 -13.92
C ILE A 76 -1.30 -3.72 -13.32
N PHE A 77 -0.38 -2.87 -12.86
CA PHE A 77 -0.68 -1.55 -12.30
C PHE A 77 -0.64 -0.42 -13.34
N THR A 78 -0.10 -0.66 -14.55
CA THR A 78 0.18 0.39 -15.55
C THR A 78 -1.03 1.28 -15.83
N GLY A 79 -2.22 0.70 -15.96
CA GLY A 79 -3.47 1.43 -16.23
C GLY A 79 -3.99 2.26 -15.05
N SER A 80 -3.58 1.90 -13.83
CA SER A 80 -4.11 2.47 -12.58
C SER A 80 -3.18 3.49 -11.93
N MET A 81 -1.94 3.64 -12.43
CA MET A 81 -0.92 4.51 -11.81
C MET A 81 -1.39 5.95 -11.56
N LYS A 82 -2.13 6.54 -12.49
CA LYS A 82 -2.67 7.91 -12.33
C LYS A 82 -3.63 8.02 -11.15
N VAL A 83 -4.48 7.00 -10.98
CA VAL A 83 -5.48 6.95 -9.90
C VAL A 83 -4.78 6.71 -8.56
N ILE A 84 -3.80 5.80 -8.52
CA ILE A 84 -3.01 5.51 -7.32
C ILE A 84 -2.24 6.75 -6.85
N GLU A 85 -1.55 7.45 -7.75
CA GLU A 85 -0.81 8.67 -7.43
C GLU A 85 -1.75 9.78 -6.92
N SER A 86 -2.92 9.94 -7.54
CA SER A 86 -3.93 10.93 -7.10
C SER A 86 -4.51 10.58 -5.73
N ALA A 87 -4.85 9.30 -5.51
CA ALA A 87 -5.34 8.84 -4.22
C ALA A 87 -4.27 8.91 -3.12
N THR A 88 -3.00 8.70 -3.46
CA THR A 88 -1.88 8.89 -2.53
C THR A 88 -1.75 10.34 -2.15
N TYR A 89 -1.83 11.27 -3.11
CA TYR A 89 -1.87 12.71 -2.80
C TYR A 89 -3.03 13.07 -1.87
N ASP A 90 -4.25 12.63 -2.19
CA ASP A 90 -5.44 12.87 -1.36
C ASP A 90 -5.26 12.31 0.06
N LEU A 91 -4.64 11.13 0.21
CA LEU A 91 -4.29 10.57 1.52
C LEU A 91 -3.35 11.50 2.29
N MET A 92 -2.27 11.95 1.66
CA MET A 92 -1.23 12.77 2.32
C MET A 92 -1.78 14.09 2.84
N ILE A 93 -2.67 14.74 2.08
CA ILE A 93 -3.28 16.01 2.50
C ILE A 93 -4.49 15.84 3.43
N GLY A 94 -4.82 14.62 3.86
CA GLY A 94 -5.95 14.34 4.75
C GLY A 94 -7.33 14.23 4.07
N ASN A 95 -7.39 14.21 2.74
CA ASN A 95 -8.61 14.01 1.97
C ASN A 95 -8.96 12.51 1.82
N TYR A 96 -9.24 11.87 2.94
CA TYR A 96 -9.45 10.42 3.00
C TYR A 96 -10.67 9.93 2.21
N VAL A 97 -11.67 10.78 1.99
CA VAL A 97 -12.87 10.44 1.18
C VAL A 97 -12.51 10.26 -0.29
N CYS A 98 -11.83 11.24 -0.88
CA CYS A 98 -11.42 11.15 -2.29
C CYS A 98 -10.39 10.04 -2.51
N SER A 99 -9.45 9.87 -1.58
CA SER A 99 -8.50 8.75 -1.61
C SER A 99 -9.26 7.41 -1.63
N TYR A 100 -10.24 7.24 -0.75
CA TYR A 100 -10.96 5.97 -0.58
C TYR A 100 -11.81 5.63 -1.80
N LEU A 101 -12.60 6.60 -2.29
CA LEU A 101 -13.42 6.44 -3.49
C LEU A 101 -12.58 6.14 -4.73
N SER A 102 -11.36 6.66 -4.80
CA SER A 102 -10.43 6.42 -5.90
C SER A 102 -9.76 5.04 -5.83
N LEU A 103 -9.39 4.57 -4.63
CA LEU A 103 -8.65 3.30 -4.46
C LEU A 103 -9.53 2.06 -4.55
N VAL A 104 -10.77 2.11 -4.07
CA VAL A 104 -11.68 0.95 -4.10
C VAL A 104 -11.76 0.29 -5.49
N PRO A 105 -11.99 1.03 -6.61
CA PRO A 105 -12.05 0.42 -7.93
C PRO A 105 -10.68 -0.06 -8.46
N VAL A 106 -9.56 0.45 -7.93
CA VAL A 106 -8.21 0.08 -8.38
C VAL A 106 -7.92 -1.39 -8.14
N VAL A 107 -8.35 -1.94 -6.99
CA VAL A 107 -8.15 -3.37 -6.65
C VAL A 107 -8.74 -4.26 -7.74
N GLU A 108 -9.98 -4.00 -8.16
CA GLU A 108 -10.63 -4.78 -9.22
C GLU A 108 -9.94 -4.59 -10.58
N ALA A 109 -9.57 -3.36 -10.91
CA ALA A 109 -8.90 -3.04 -12.17
C ALA A 109 -7.55 -3.77 -12.31
N VAL A 110 -6.75 -3.80 -11.24
CA VAL A 110 -5.45 -4.50 -11.21
C VAL A 110 -5.65 -6.01 -11.35
N LEU A 111 -6.61 -6.60 -10.64
CA LEU A 111 -6.90 -8.03 -10.74
C LEU A 111 -7.45 -8.42 -12.13
N ARG A 112 -8.28 -7.57 -12.75
CA ARG A 112 -8.72 -7.77 -14.15
C ARG A 112 -7.56 -7.71 -15.14
N GLN A 113 -6.62 -6.79 -14.93
CA GLN A 113 -5.44 -6.70 -15.77
C GLN A 113 -4.57 -7.95 -15.63
N TRP A 114 -4.40 -8.46 -14.41
CA TRP A 114 -3.71 -9.73 -14.15
C TRP A 114 -4.40 -10.90 -14.83
N ALA A 115 -5.73 -11.00 -14.71
CA ALA A 115 -6.52 -12.03 -15.39
C ALA A 115 -6.37 -11.99 -16.92
N THR A 116 -6.24 -10.79 -17.50
CA THR A 116 -6.02 -10.63 -18.94
C THR A 116 -4.63 -11.12 -19.34
N GLU A 117 -3.60 -10.73 -18.58
CA GLU A 117 -2.21 -11.15 -18.82
C GLU A 117 -2.00 -12.65 -18.66
N LYS A 118 -2.73 -13.28 -17.73
CA LYS A 118 -2.66 -14.71 -17.41
C LYS A 118 -3.90 -15.48 -17.87
N SER A 119 -4.55 -15.01 -18.93
CA SER A 119 -5.82 -15.59 -19.43
C SER A 119 -5.71 -17.07 -19.83
N ASP A 120 -4.53 -17.50 -20.30
CA ASP A 120 -4.25 -18.89 -20.65
C ASP A 120 -3.89 -19.79 -19.45
N GLU A 121 -3.59 -19.19 -18.28
CA GLU A 121 -3.12 -19.89 -17.09
C GLU A 121 -4.16 -19.89 -15.95
N ILE A 122 -4.99 -18.85 -15.86
CA ILE A 122 -5.90 -18.62 -14.74
C ILE A 122 -7.31 -18.32 -15.26
N GLU A 123 -8.24 -19.23 -15.02
CA GLU A 123 -9.64 -19.02 -15.34
C GLU A 123 -10.21 -17.85 -14.51
N SER A 124 -10.86 -16.91 -15.19
CA SER A 124 -11.38 -15.69 -14.56
C SER A 124 -12.84 -15.38 -14.90
N SER A 125 -13.44 -16.13 -15.82
CA SER A 125 -14.79 -15.86 -16.34
C SER A 125 -15.88 -16.66 -15.62
N ASN A 126 -17.09 -16.12 -15.61
CA ASN A 126 -18.29 -16.85 -15.23
C ASN A 126 -18.79 -17.76 -16.38
N LYS A 127 -19.90 -18.47 -16.15
CA LYS A 127 -20.53 -19.34 -17.16
C LYS A 127 -20.95 -18.63 -18.46
N ASN A 128 -21.09 -17.30 -18.44
CA ASN A 128 -21.45 -16.47 -19.58
C ASN A 128 -20.23 -15.84 -20.27
N GLY A 129 -19.01 -16.09 -19.78
CA GLY A 129 -17.77 -15.54 -20.33
C GLY A 129 -17.32 -14.22 -19.68
N ASP A 130 -18.14 -13.57 -18.85
CA ASP A 130 -17.75 -12.30 -18.22
C ASP A 130 -16.79 -12.52 -17.04
N PHE A 131 -15.83 -11.62 -16.88
CA PHE A 131 -14.93 -11.64 -15.72
C PHE A 131 -15.73 -11.62 -14.41
N LYS A 132 -15.39 -12.54 -13.51
CA LYS A 132 -15.96 -12.64 -12.17
C LYS A 132 -14.87 -12.75 -11.14
N ILE A 133 -14.79 -11.72 -10.30
CA ILE A 133 -13.74 -11.57 -9.29
C ILE A 133 -13.60 -12.79 -8.38
N SER A 134 -14.71 -13.39 -7.94
CA SER A 134 -14.69 -14.55 -7.04
C SER A 134 -14.19 -15.83 -7.71
N VAL A 135 -14.26 -15.91 -9.05
CA VAL A 135 -13.70 -17.03 -9.82
C VAL A 135 -12.19 -16.80 -9.94
N PHE A 136 -11.81 -15.61 -10.39
CA PHE A 136 -10.42 -15.26 -10.56
C PHE A 136 -9.62 -15.29 -9.25
N SER A 137 -10.12 -14.71 -8.16
CA SER A 137 -9.40 -14.68 -6.87
C SER A 137 -9.09 -16.08 -6.36
N LYS A 138 -10.07 -16.99 -6.42
CA LYS A 138 -9.90 -18.39 -6.02
C LYS A 138 -8.85 -19.10 -6.88
N ASN A 139 -8.96 -18.97 -8.20
CA ASN A 139 -8.03 -19.62 -9.12
C ASN A 139 -6.61 -19.01 -9.04
N LEU A 140 -6.52 -17.70 -8.78
CA LEU A 140 -5.26 -17.02 -8.53
C LEU A 140 -4.58 -17.53 -7.26
N VAL A 141 -5.33 -17.75 -6.16
CA VAL A 141 -4.78 -18.35 -4.93
C VAL A 141 -4.17 -19.73 -5.23
N SER A 142 -4.93 -20.62 -5.87
CA SER A 142 -4.42 -21.95 -6.23
C SER A 142 -3.21 -21.89 -7.15
N TYR A 143 -3.21 -20.98 -8.12
CA TYR A 143 -2.05 -20.75 -9.00
C TYR A 143 -0.82 -20.28 -8.22
N LEU A 144 -0.98 -19.32 -7.31
CA LEU A 144 0.11 -18.78 -6.49
C LEU A 144 0.68 -19.84 -5.54
N GLU A 145 -0.17 -20.68 -4.95
CA GLU A 145 0.23 -21.81 -4.11
C GLU A 145 1.08 -22.80 -4.90
N GLU A 146 0.62 -23.23 -6.09
CA GLU A 146 1.36 -24.15 -6.96
C GLU A 146 2.74 -23.57 -7.33
N LYS A 147 2.80 -22.30 -7.74
CA LYS A 147 4.06 -21.63 -8.06
C LYS A 147 4.97 -21.51 -6.84
N ASN A 148 4.41 -21.32 -5.65
CA ASN A 148 5.18 -21.24 -4.41
C ASN A 148 5.74 -22.60 -3.97
N GLU A 149 5.01 -23.69 -4.20
CA GLU A 149 5.47 -25.07 -3.95
C GLU A 149 6.68 -25.46 -4.81
N GLN A 150 6.81 -24.86 -6.01
CA GLN A 150 7.93 -25.09 -6.91
C GLN A 150 9.25 -24.48 -6.36
N ARG A 151 9.19 -23.53 -5.42
CA ARG A 151 10.36 -22.84 -4.81
C ARG A 151 11.02 -23.63 -3.67
N LYS A 152 11.19 -24.94 -3.83
CA LYS A 152 11.69 -25.86 -2.78
C LYS A 152 13.06 -25.51 -2.19
N SER A 153 13.88 -24.73 -2.91
CA SER A 153 15.22 -24.32 -2.49
C SER A 153 15.25 -23.18 -1.45
N ASN A 154 14.13 -22.49 -1.20
CA ASN A 154 14.08 -21.39 -0.23
C ASN A 154 12.82 -21.46 0.67
N PRO A 155 12.84 -22.32 1.72
CA PRO A 155 11.68 -22.50 2.60
C PRO A 155 11.26 -21.23 3.36
N LYS A 156 12.21 -20.34 3.64
CA LYS A 156 11.94 -19.05 4.31
C LYS A 156 11.12 -18.13 3.42
N PHE A 157 11.55 -17.97 2.16
CA PHE A 157 10.81 -17.18 1.19
C PHE A 157 9.46 -17.81 0.85
N GLN A 158 9.41 -19.14 0.75
CA GLN A 158 8.16 -19.86 0.56
C GLN A 158 7.16 -19.59 1.70
N LYS A 159 7.60 -19.62 2.96
CA LYS A 159 6.75 -19.30 4.12
C LYS A 159 6.28 -17.84 4.06
N TRP A 160 7.16 -16.91 3.74
CA TRP A 160 6.82 -15.50 3.53
C TRP A 160 5.70 -15.33 2.49
N VAL A 161 5.87 -15.87 1.28
CA VAL A 161 4.87 -15.79 0.21
C VAL A 161 3.56 -16.45 0.62
N SER A 162 3.62 -17.59 1.33
CA SER A 162 2.42 -18.28 1.83
C SER A 162 1.59 -17.40 2.77
N ASN A 163 2.23 -16.60 3.62
CA ASN A 163 1.52 -15.68 4.51
C ASN A 163 0.85 -14.55 3.73
N GLN A 164 1.49 -14.06 2.67
CA GLN A 164 0.89 -13.04 1.80
C GLN A 164 -0.28 -13.59 0.97
N ILE A 165 -0.20 -14.84 0.50
CA ILE A 165 -1.33 -15.52 -0.17
C ILE A 165 -2.52 -15.64 0.79
N LYS A 166 -2.29 -16.09 2.03
CA LYS A 166 -3.35 -16.22 3.05
C LYS A 166 -4.03 -14.90 3.35
N TYR A 167 -3.25 -13.82 3.52
CA TYR A 167 -3.83 -12.49 3.73
C TYR A 167 -4.64 -12.05 2.51
N PHE A 168 -4.11 -12.21 1.29
CA PHE A 168 -4.85 -11.90 0.06
C PHE A 168 -6.18 -12.65 -0.01
N GLU A 169 -6.18 -13.97 0.19
CA GLU A 169 -7.38 -14.81 0.19
C GLU A 169 -8.41 -14.32 1.22
N PHE A 170 -7.97 -14.12 2.47
CA PHE A 170 -8.83 -13.60 3.53
C PHE A 170 -9.47 -12.26 3.17
N MET A 171 -8.67 -11.32 2.66
CA MET A 171 -9.16 -9.99 2.27
C MET A 171 -10.17 -10.06 1.13
N MET A 172 -9.93 -10.92 0.14
CA MET A 172 -10.83 -11.06 -1.01
C MET A 172 -12.14 -11.75 -0.63
N ASP A 173 -12.09 -12.82 0.16
CA ASP A 173 -13.23 -13.70 0.40
C ASP A 173 -14.09 -13.28 1.59
N LYS A 174 -13.47 -12.69 2.63
CA LYS A 174 -14.15 -12.40 3.90
C LYS A 174 -14.39 -10.93 4.15
N VAL A 175 -13.67 -10.03 3.48
CA VAL A 175 -13.67 -8.60 3.80
C VAL A 175 -14.15 -7.76 2.62
N PHE A 176 -13.30 -7.60 1.61
CA PHE A 176 -13.43 -6.54 0.62
C PHE A 176 -14.57 -6.77 -0.39
N TYR A 177 -14.81 -8.02 -0.78
CA TYR A 177 -15.91 -8.43 -1.67
C TYR A 177 -17.07 -9.13 -0.96
N LEU A 178 -17.12 -9.11 0.38
CA LEU A 178 -18.19 -9.72 1.15
C LEU A 178 -19.57 -9.20 0.69
N ARG A 179 -20.50 -10.13 0.44
CA ARG A 179 -21.85 -9.76 -0.02
C ARG A 179 -22.60 -9.04 1.08
N PHE A 180 -23.42 -8.06 0.70
CA PHE A 180 -24.17 -7.22 1.64
C PHE A 180 -24.99 -8.04 2.67
N LYS A 181 -25.65 -9.11 2.22
CA LYS A 181 -26.48 -9.98 3.05
C LYS A 181 -25.71 -10.90 3.99
N ASP A 182 -24.42 -11.13 3.73
CA ASP A 182 -23.57 -12.04 4.52
C ASP A 182 -22.74 -11.26 5.56
N SER A 183 -22.99 -9.95 5.70
CA SER A 183 -22.36 -9.09 6.70
C SER A 183 -23.18 -9.15 7.99
N GLU A 184 -22.71 -9.91 8.98
CA GLU A 184 -23.28 -9.89 10.33
C GLU A 184 -22.86 -8.59 11.04
N GLU A 185 -23.84 -7.84 11.55
CA GLU A 185 -23.67 -6.54 12.21
C GLU A 185 -22.85 -5.50 11.45
N GLY A 186 -23.46 -4.96 10.39
CA GLY A 186 -23.36 -3.52 10.12
C GLY A 186 -21.95 -2.93 10.18
N VAL A 187 -20.94 -3.60 9.62
CA VAL A 187 -19.54 -3.44 10.07
C VAL A 187 -19.09 -1.98 10.07
N GLN A 188 -19.23 -1.33 11.23
CA GLN A 188 -18.86 0.08 11.44
C GLN A 188 -17.33 0.25 11.47
N ARG A 189 -16.58 -0.86 11.48
CA ARG A 189 -15.12 -0.89 11.62
C ARG A 189 -14.35 -1.36 10.38
N GLU A 190 -15.01 -1.90 9.36
CA GLU A 190 -14.31 -2.59 8.26
C GLU A 190 -14.67 -2.02 6.89
N PHE A 191 -13.72 -2.11 5.97
CA PHE A 191 -13.89 -1.64 4.60
C PHE A 191 -14.45 -2.74 3.71
N ASN A 192 -15.68 -2.55 3.22
CA ASN A 192 -16.32 -3.44 2.25
C ASN A 192 -16.74 -2.62 1.03
N ARG A 193 -16.30 -3.02 -0.17
CA ARG A 193 -16.56 -2.25 -1.39
C ARG A 193 -18.04 -2.02 -1.67
N ASN A 194 -18.89 -2.98 -1.30
CA ASN A 194 -20.34 -2.92 -1.49
C ASN A 194 -21.03 -1.99 -0.48
N ARG A 195 -20.34 -1.56 0.58
CA ARG A 195 -20.85 -0.68 1.63
C ARG A 195 -20.19 0.70 1.64
N VAL A 196 -19.26 0.97 0.72
CA VAL A 196 -18.46 2.21 0.67
C VAL A 196 -19.30 3.47 0.84
N LEU A 197 -20.37 3.63 0.05
CA LEU A 197 -21.22 4.83 0.13
C LEU A 197 -22.00 4.89 1.46
N HIS A 198 -22.57 3.76 1.91
CA HIS A 198 -23.25 3.69 3.21
C HIS A 198 -22.31 3.96 4.39
N LEU A 199 -21.04 3.59 4.27
CA LEU A 199 -20.02 3.89 5.26
C LEU A 199 -19.75 5.40 5.27
N LEU A 200 -19.52 6.00 4.10
CA LEU A 200 -19.22 7.43 3.97
C LEU A 200 -20.34 8.33 4.49
N ASP A 201 -21.61 7.95 4.30
CA ASP A 201 -22.77 8.71 4.82
C ASP A 201 -22.83 8.73 6.37
N ASN A 202 -22.18 7.78 7.04
CA ASN A 202 -22.28 7.57 8.49
C ASN A 202 -20.92 7.67 9.22
N ILE A 203 -19.85 8.11 8.54
CA ILE A 203 -18.54 8.29 9.18
C ILE A 203 -18.51 9.62 9.93
N GLU A 204 -18.44 9.53 11.26
CA GLU A 204 -18.17 10.67 12.14
C GLU A 204 -16.67 10.82 12.44
N ASP A 205 -15.91 9.72 12.42
CA ASP A 205 -14.46 9.69 12.70
C ASP A 205 -13.62 9.50 11.43
N THR A 206 -12.89 10.54 11.04
CA THR A 206 -12.00 10.54 9.87
C THR A 206 -10.86 9.53 9.99
N ARG A 207 -10.48 9.09 11.20
CA ARG A 207 -9.45 8.07 11.43
C ARG A 207 -9.87 6.71 10.91
N VAL A 208 -11.15 6.36 11.03
CA VAL A 208 -11.68 5.10 10.47
C VAL A 208 -11.48 5.06 8.96
N LEU A 209 -11.73 6.19 8.29
CA LEU A 209 -11.57 6.30 6.85
C LEU A 209 -10.09 6.29 6.43
N ARG A 210 -9.22 6.96 7.18
CA ARG A 210 -7.76 6.85 7.00
C ARG A 210 -7.32 5.40 7.07
N ASP A 211 -7.68 4.69 8.14
CA ASP A 211 -7.25 3.30 8.36
C ASP A 211 -7.79 2.36 7.27
N ASN A 212 -8.99 2.62 6.76
CA ASN A 212 -9.54 1.87 5.62
C ASN A 212 -8.81 2.15 4.30
N ASN A 213 -8.39 3.40 4.03
CA ASN A 213 -7.48 3.69 2.92
C ASN A 213 -6.18 2.90 3.07
N THR A 214 -5.62 2.92 4.28
CA THR A 214 -4.38 2.20 4.59
C THR A 214 -4.50 0.71 4.31
N ARG A 215 -5.61 0.06 4.70
CA ARG A 215 -5.83 -1.36 4.41
C ARG A 215 -5.96 -1.66 2.91
N ILE A 216 -6.55 -0.74 2.12
CA ILE A 216 -6.58 -0.90 0.65
C ILE A 216 -5.18 -0.76 0.07
N PHE A 217 -4.39 0.22 0.52
CA PHE A 217 -2.99 0.32 0.11
C PHE A 217 -2.19 -0.94 0.47
N LEU A 218 -2.36 -1.47 1.68
CA LEU A 218 -1.74 -2.72 2.08
C LEU A 218 -2.15 -3.88 1.15
N LEU A 219 -3.44 -4.00 0.81
CA LEU A 219 -3.91 -5.00 -0.15
C LEU A 219 -3.25 -4.83 -1.53
N LEU A 220 -3.11 -3.59 -2.03
CA LEU A 220 -2.41 -3.32 -3.30
C LEU A 220 -0.92 -3.66 -3.21
N ASP A 221 -0.26 -3.39 -2.09
CA ASP A 221 1.14 -3.77 -1.85
C ASP A 221 1.31 -5.29 -1.88
N ILE A 222 0.38 -6.03 -1.26
CA ILE A 222 0.36 -7.49 -1.27
C ILE A 222 0.14 -8.04 -2.69
N ILE A 223 -0.78 -7.45 -3.46
CA ILE A 223 -0.99 -7.83 -4.86
C ILE A 223 0.29 -7.63 -5.68
N ALA A 224 0.99 -6.50 -5.49
CA ALA A 224 2.26 -6.23 -6.17
C ALA A 224 3.36 -7.22 -5.74
N GLU A 225 3.46 -7.52 -4.45
CA GLU A 225 4.41 -8.50 -3.92
C GLU A 225 4.19 -9.90 -4.52
N LEU A 226 2.93 -10.37 -4.53
CA LEU A 226 2.55 -11.66 -5.10
C LEU A 226 2.78 -11.71 -6.62
N TYR A 227 2.52 -10.62 -7.33
CA TYR A 227 2.81 -10.55 -8.77
C TYR A 227 4.31 -10.62 -9.04
N LEU A 228 5.11 -9.83 -8.32
CA LEU A 228 6.55 -9.77 -8.52
C LEU A 228 7.24 -11.08 -8.14
N CYS A 229 6.77 -11.79 -7.12
CA CYS A 229 7.37 -13.05 -6.71
C CYS A 229 7.31 -14.12 -7.81
N LEU A 230 6.44 -13.98 -8.82
CA LEU A 230 6.38 -14.88 -9.97
C LEU A 230 7.62 -14.82 -10.87
N ASP A 231 8.40 -13.73 -10.80
CA ASP A 231 9.67 -13.56 -11.50
C ASP A 231 10.78 -13.25 -10.49
N ASP A 232 11.58 -14.26 -10.14
CA ASP A 232 12.65 -14.14 -9.14
C ASP A 232 13.66 -13.04 -9.48
N ASN A 233 14.00 -12.86 -10.77
CA ASN A 233 14.96 -11.84 -11.18
C ASN A 233 14.38 -10.43 -10.98
N LEU A 234 13.12 -10.24 -11.39
CA LEU A 234 12.42 -8.98 -11.21
C LEU A 234 12.21 -8.68 -9.72
N TYR A 235 11.82 -9.69 -8.93
CA TYR A 235 11.64 -9.58 -7.50
C TYR A 235 12.92 -9.15 -6.80
N VAL A 236 14.03 -9.85 -7.06
CA VAL A 236 15.32 -9.58 -6.41
C VAL A 236 15.84 -8.19 -6.76
N LYS A 237 15.78 -7.81 -8.04
CA LYS A 237 16.22 -6.50 -8.50
C LYS A 237 15.47 -5.36 -7.81
N ASN A 238 14.15 -5.50 -7.65
CA ASN A 238 13.31 -4.45 -7.11
C ASN A 238 13.14 -4.49 -5.59
N THR A 239 13.56 -5.56 -4.92
CA THR A 239 13.42 -5.70 -3.46
C THR A 239 14.76 -5.54 -2.76
N PHE A 240 15.80 -6.26 -3.20
CA PHE A 240 17.10 -6.30 -2.52
C PHE A 240 18.16 -5.39 -3.16
N TYR A 241 18.05 -5.13 -4.46
CA TYR A 241 18.98 -4.27 -5.21
C TYR A 241 18.32 -2.96 -5.69
N ALA A 242 17.26 -2.54 -5.01
CA ALA A 242 16.61 -1.27 -5.27
C ALA A 242 17.54 -0.11 -4.85
N ASP A 243 18.03 0.63 -5.83
CA ASP A 243 18.83 1.84 -5.61
C ASP A 243 17.92 3.00 -5.21
N CYS A 244 17.67 3.15 -3.91
CA CYS A 244 16.81 4.22 -3.37
C CYS A 244 17.58 5.53 -3.17
N GLU A 245 18.91 5.49 -3.07
CA GLU A 245 19.72 6.66 -2.75
C GLU A 245 19.88 7.56 -3.98
N ASP A 246 20.26 6.97 -5.12
CA ASP A 246 20.59 7.75 -6.33
C ASP A 246 19.42 7.88 -7.31
N ASN A 247 18.30 7.17 -7.08
CA ASN A 247 17.13 7.25 -7.96
C ASN A 247 16.39 8.58 -7.82
N ILE A 248 16.49 9.42 -8.85
CA ILE A 248 15.89 10.76 -8.92
C ILE A 248 14.35 10.70 -8.85
N ASP A 249 13.73 9.72 -9.51
CA ASP A 249 12.26 9.59 -9.53
C ASP A 249 11.72 9.21 -8.17
N PHE A 250 12.36 8.25 -7.51
CA PHE A 250 12.05 7.87 -6.14
C PHE A 250 12.18 9.07 -5.19
N ASN A 251 13.33 9.75 -5.20
CA ASN A 251 13.59 10.86 -4.31
C ASN A 251 12.62 12.03 -4.53
N LEU A 252 12.34 12.41 -5.78
CA LEU A 252 11.36 13.46 -6.08
C LEU A 252 9.97 13.09 -5.56
N ARG A 253 9.54 11.84 -5.75
CA ARG A 253 8.25 11.37 -5.26
C ARG A 253 8.20 11.38 -3.74
N TRP A 254 9.21 10.84 -3.06
CA TRP A 254 9.27 10.83 -1.61
C TRP A 254 9.21 12.23 -1.01
N LYS A 255 10.03 13.17 -1.49
CA LYS A 255 10.01 14.55 -0.99
C LYS A 255 8.69 15.24 -1.27
N THR A 256 8.05 14.96 -2.41
CA THR A 256 6.72 15.49 -2.72
C THR A 256 5.67 14.96 -1.75
N TYR A 257 5.65 13.65 -1.48
CA TYR A 257 4.72 13.05 -0.53
C TYR A 257 4.93 13.55 0.90
N LEU A 258 6.20 13.61 1.35
CA LEU A 258 6.55 14.08 2.69
C LEU A 258 6.12 15.53 2.88
N LYS A 259 6.36 16.38 1.87
CA LYS A 259 5.85 17.74 1.90
C LYS A 259 4.33 17.78 1.99
N ASN A 260 3.61 16.99 1.18
CA ASN A 260 2.15 16.99 1.20
C ASN A 260 1.57 16.51 2.53
N GLU A 261 2.26 15.64 3.25
CA GLU A 261 1.89 15.22 4.60
C GLU A 261 2.10 16.36 5.61
N LEU A 262 3.19 17.14 5.46
CA LEU A 262 3.54 18.24 6.35
C LEU A 262 2.76 19.55 6.05
N GLU A 263 2.38 19.79 4.80
CA GLU A 263 1.62 20.96 4.36
C GLU A 263 0.17 20.59 4.08
N SER A 264 -0.78 21.30 4.69
CA SER A 264 -2.20 20.95 4.53
C SER A 264 -2.77 21.21 3.13
N ILE A 265 -2.18 22.06 2.25
CA ILE A 265 -2.72 22.33 0.89
C ILE A 265 -1.62 22.85 -0.07
N GLY A 266 -1.47 22.21 -1.24
CA GLY A 266 -0.65 22.72 -2.35
C GLY A 266 -0.98 22.12 -3.73
N PHE A 267 -1.77 22.81 -4.57
CA PHE A 267 -2.16 22.32 -5.91
C PHE A 267 -0.97 22.09 -6.88
N THR A 268 0.20 22.67 -6.58
CA THR A 268 1.40 22.55 -7.42
C THR A 268 2.00 21.15 -7.39
N ASP A 269 1.84 20.39 -6.32
CA ASP A 269 2.52 19.11 -6.15
C ASP A 269 1.90 18.01 -7.03
N MET A 270 0.59 18.04 -7.26
CA MET A 270 -0.05 17.18 -8.27
C MET A 270 0.41 17.48 -9.70
N ASN A 271 0.73 18.74 -10.01
CA ASN A 271 1.33 19.07 -11.31
C ASN A 271 2.76 18.51 -11.41
N ILE A 272 3.54 18.53 -10.33
CA ILE A 272 4.86 17.89 -10.29
C ILE A 272 4.70 16.39 -10.57
N ILE A 273 3.81 15.69 -9.86
CA ILE A 273 3.55 14.25 -10.08
C ILE A 273 3.13 13.99 -11.53
N ARG A 274 2.19 14.79 -12.05
CA ARG A 274 1.70 14.68 -13.43
C ARG A 274 2.81 14.81 -14.46
N PHE A 275 3.63 15.85 -14.37
CA PHE A 275 4.66 16.14 -15.36
C PHE A 275 5.95 15.34 -15.16
N ALA A 276 6.23 14.87 -13.94
CA ALA A 276 7.40 14.04 -13.64
C ALA A 276 7.20 12.56 -14.00
N PHE A 277 5.99 12.03 -13.78
CA PHE A 277 5.77 10.58 -13.75
C PHE A 277 4.62 10.09 -14.64
N LEU A 278 3.57 10.89 -14.85
CA LEU A 278 2.34 10.42 -15.51
C LEU A 278 2.24 10.85 -16.99
N THR A 279 3.01 11.87 -17.39
CA THR A 279 3.02 12.41 -18.76
C THR A 279 4.06 11.67 -19.60
N LYS A 280 3.62 11.10 -20.73
CA LYS A 280 4.50 10.38 -21.66
C LYS A 280 5.07 11.27 -22.78
N ASP A 281 4.57 12.50 -22.92
CA ASP A 281 5.07 13.46 -23.91
C ASP A 281 6.39 14.07 -23.43
N GLU A 282 7.48 13.71 -24.12
CA GLU A 282 8.84 14.19 -23.82
C GLU A 282 8.97 15.72 -23.86
N LYS A 283 8.13 16.42 -24.63
CA LYS A 283 8.16 17.89 -24.71
C LYS A 283 7.66 18.56 -23.43
N VAL A 284 6.86 17.85 -22.65
CA VAL A 284 6.17 18.36 -21.45
C VAL A 284 6.69 17.67 -20.18
N CYS A 285 7.32 16.51 -20.31
CA CYS A 285 7.94 15.77 -19.22
C CYS A 285 9.07 16.59 -18.56
N LEU A 286 9.22 16.45 -17.24
CA LEU A 286 10.29 17.10 -16.49
C LEU A 286 11.64 16.44 -16.77
N SER A 287 12.62 17.23 -17.22
CA SER A 287 14.01 16.78 -17.36
C SER A 287 14.63 16.44 -16.01
N GLU A 288 15.67 15.59 -15.99
CA GLU A 288 16.37 15.23 -14.76
C GLU A 288 16.93 16.45 -14.02
N GLU A 289 17.45 17.47 -14.72
CA GLU A 289 17.94 18.68 -14.04
C GLU A 289 16.81 19.44 -13.35
N LYS A 290 15.62 19.48 -13.97
CA LYS A 290 14.43 20.09 -13.35
C LYS A 290 13.96 19.28 -12.15
N LYS A 291 13.96 17.95 -12.24
CA LYS A 291 13.62 17.06 -11.13
C LYS A 291 14.56 17.28 -9.93
N LYS A 292 15.88 17.35 -10.16
CA LYS A 292 16.88 17.66 -9.12
C LYS A 292 16.62 19.02 -8.46
N LYS A 293 16.35 20.07 -9.25
CA LYS A 293 15.99 21.39 -8.71
C LYS A 293 14.72 21.35 -7.86
N PHE A 294 13.71 20.56 -8.26
CA PHE A 294 12.51 20.40 -7.45
C PHE A 294 12.82 19.65 -6.15
N ILE A 295 13.64 18.61 -6.16
CA ILE A 295 14.08 17.92 -4.93
C ILE A 295 14.69 18.92 -3.95
N GLU A 296 15.67 19.71 -4.39
CA GLU A 296 16.31 20.73 -3.56
C GLU A 296 15.31 21.75 -2.99
N GLN A 297 14.36 22.20 -3.82
CA GLN A 297 13.31 23.12 -3.38
C GLN A 297 12.38 22.49 -2.33
N GLN A 298 11.99 21.23 -2.50
CA GLN A 298 11.13 20.55 -1.52
C GLN A 298 11.88 20.31 -0.21
N GLU A 299 13.17 19.97 -0.25
CA GLU A 299 13.97 19.81 0.96
C GLU A 299 14.07 21.09 1.77
N LEU A 300 14.26 22.23 1.11
CA LEU A 300 14.26 23.53 1.78
C LEU A 300 12.91 23.82 2.44
N ARG A 301 11.79 23.50 1.78
CA ARG A 301 10.45 23.67 2.34
C ARG A 301 10.20 22.76 3.53
N ILE A 302 10.56 21.47 3.43
CA ILE A 302 10.43 20.50 4.51
C ILE A 302 11.16 20.98 5.77
N ARG A 303 12.43 21.41 5.64
CA ARG A 303 13.21 21.96 6.77
C ARG A 303 12.54 23.20 7.40
N LEU A 304 11.92 24.06 6.57
CA LEU A 304 11.19 25.22 7.06
C LEU A 304 9.89 24.84 7.81
N LEU A 305 9.20 23.79 7.39
CA LEU A 305 7.99 23.30 8.05
C LEU A 305 8.33 22.62 9.37
N GLU A 306 9.33 21.74 9.38
CA GLU A 306 9.81 21.08 10.59
C GLU A 306 10.22 22.10 11.66
N SER A 307 11.02 23.12 11.27
CA SER A 307 11.43 24.19 12.20
C SER A 307 10.26 25.05 12.72
N ARG A 308 9.15 25.17 11.97
CA ARG A 308 7.95 25.87 12.45
C ARG A 308 7.16 25.03 13.44
N ASN A 309 7.03 23.73 13.19
CA ASN A 309 6.34 22.81 14.09
C ASN A 309 7.07 22.70 15.44
N PHE A 310 8.42 22.62 15.43
CA PHE A 310 9.24 22.65 16.65
C PHE A 310 9.09 23.95 17.47
N ASN A 311 8.89 25.10 16.82
CA ASN A 311 8.69 26.38 17.50
C ASN A 311 7.24 26.63 17.95
N GLY A 312 6.29 25.80 17.49
CA GLY A 312 4.89 25.81 17.91
C GLY A 312 4.64 25.01 19.18
N GLU A 313 5.32 23.86 19.33
CA GLU A 313 5.23 23.02 20.52
C GLU A 313 5.84 23.69 21.77
N SER A 314 6.93 24.46 21.61
CA SER A 314 7.56 25.18 22.73
C SER A 314 6.75 26.34 23.31
N LYS A 315 5.66 26.76 22.66
CA LYS A 315 4.78 27.83 23.15
C LYS A 315 3.54 27.34 23.89
N HIS A 316 3.30 26.02 23.94
CA HIS A 316 2.16 25.45 24.65
C HIS A 316 2.48 24.97 26.07
N ASP A 317 3.76 24.94 26.47
CA ASP A 317 4.19 24.62 27.85
C ASP A 317 4.35 25.86 28.76
N GLU A 318 4.06 27.06 28.26
CA GLU A 318 3.97 28.28 29.05
C GLU A 318 2.55 28.86 29.00
N LYS A 319 1.59 28.20 29.67
CA LYS A 319 0.40 28.88 30.22
C LYS A 319 -0.34 28.09 31.27
#